data_AF-A0A161ZG19-F1
#
_entry.id   AF-A0A161ZG19-F1
#
_cell.length_a   1.000
_cell.length_b   1.000
_cell.length_c   1.000
_cell.angle_alpha   90.00
_cell.angle_beta   90.00
_cell.angle_gamma   90.00
#
_symmetry.space_group_name_H-M   'P 1'
#
loop_
_entity.id
_entity.type
_entity.pdbx_description
1 polymer ?
#
loop_
_entity_poly.entity_id
_entity_poly.type
_entity_poly.pdbx_seq_one_letter_code
_entity_poly.pdbx_strand_id
1 'polypeptide(L)'
;MNNPDNLLLDVTQKVVLLKLQELKQTPQGAIYGRVLTIADLKAKGHDLTPDQLQVALSISFADVADRLGIQFFQALPPAALEQFTLMSIMRNEDCAGLLKSLINSFMVTYMTQATSAAAFGHLEGLEALRKQVAVSRGLTPMPMAPHAGSSTQ
;
A
#
# COMPACT_ATOMS: atom_id res chain seq x y z
N MET A 1 23.85 -18.49 21.30
CA MET A 1 22.40 -18.68 21.13
C MET A 1 21.90 -17.56 20.24
N ASN A 2 21.51 -17.84 18.99
CA ASN A 2 20.93 -16.85 18.09
C ASN A 2 19.43 -16.74 18.43
N ASN A 3 19.00 -15.55 18.87
CA ASN A 3 17.59 -15.27 19.17
C ASN A 3 16.81 -15.18 17.84
N PRO A 4 15.74 -15.98 17.62
CA PRO A 4 14.92 -15.90 16.41
C PRO A 4 14.34 -14.50 16.15
N ASP A 5 14.09 -13.70 17.20
CA ASP A 5 13.60 -12.32 17.05
C ASP A 5 14.63 -11.40 16.39
N ASN A 6 15.93 -11.60 16.69
CA ASN A 6 17.01 -10.84 16.05
C ASN A 6 17.19 -11.23 14.58
N LEU A 7 16.90 -12.49 14.24
CA LEU A 7 16.92 -12.96 12.86
C LEU A 7 15.75 -12.38 12.06
N LEU A 8 14.54 -12.35 12.62
CA LEU A 8 13.37 -11.75 11.99
C LEU A 8 13.57 -10.25 11.74
N LEU A 9 14.08 -9.51 12.74
CA LEU A 9 14.38 -8.09 12.60
C LEU A 9 15.42 -7.83 11.48
N ASP A 10 16.45 -8.68 11.39
CA ASP A 10 17.46 -8.62 10.33
C ASP A 10 16.87 -8.90 8.93
N VAL A 11 15.95 -9.86 8.81
CA VAL A 11 15.28 -10.15 7.54
C VAL A 11 14.33 -9.01 7.14
N THR A 12 13.51 -8.48 8.07
CA THR A 12 12.63 -7.33 7.80
C THR A 12 13.43 -6.14 7.29
N GLN A 13 14.52 -5.77 7.98
CA GLN A 13 15.35 -4.64 7.56
C GLN A 13 15.94 -4.85 6.16
N LYS A 14 16.42 -6.06 5.84
CA LYS A 14 16.93 -6.40 4.50
C LYS A 14 15.88 -6.23 3.41
N VAL A 15 14.66 -6.73 3.62
CA VAL A 15 13.59 -6.60 2.60
C VAL A 15 13.12 -5.15 2.44
N VAL A 16 13.09 -4.38 3.52
CA VAL A 16 12.77 -2.95 3.46
C VAL A 16 13.82 -2.18 2.66
N LEU A 17 15.11 -2.44 2.90
CA LEU A 17 16.20 -1.82 2.16
C LEU A 17 16.13 -2.14 0.65
N LEU A 18 15.84 -3.39 0.30
CA LEU A 18 15.63 -3.80 -1.10
C LEU A 18 14.44 -3.05 -1.72
N LYS A 19 13.31 -2.95 -1.01
CA LYS A 19 12.12 -2.23 -1.51
C LYS A 19 12.40 -0.72 -1.70
N LEU A 20 13.16 -0.12 -0.79
CA LEU A 20 13.59 1.28 -0.93
C LEU A 20 14.56 1.46 -2.10
N GLN A 21 15.42 0.47 -2.39
CA GLN A 21 16.29 0.48 -3.56
C GLN A 21 15.50 0.37 -4.87
N GLU A 22 14.49 -0.52 -4.94
CA GLU A 22 13.55 -0.60 -6.06
C GLU A 22 12.82 0.73 -6.28
N LEU A 23 12.39 1.38 -5.19
CA LEU A 23 11.73 2.69 -5.25
C LEU A 23 12.64 3.77 -5.86
N LYS A 24 13.94 3.78 -5.52
CA LYS A 24 14.92 4.72 -6.09
C LYS A 24 15.08 4.58 -7.61
N GLN A 25 14.83 3.38 -8.15
CA GLN A 25 14.89 3.12 -9.58
C GLN A 25 13.60 3.50 -10.33
N THR A 26 12.51 3.78 -9.60
CA THR A 26 11.23 4.16 -10.19
C THR A 26 11.17 5.68 -10.36
N PRO A 27 10.99 6.26 -11.56
CA PRO A 27 10.94 7.72 -11.70
C PRO A 27 9.69 8.35 -11.08
N GLN A 28 9.76 9.65 -10.77
CA GLN A 28 8.59 10.45 -10.39
C GLN A 28 7.70 10.70 -11.62
N GLY A 29 6.38 10.82 -11.42
CA GLY A 29 5.41 11.19 -12.45
C GLY A 29 4.15 10.34 -12.46
N ALA A 30 3.09 10.87 -13.08
CA ALA A 30 1.76 10.26 -13.14
C ALA A 30 1.78 8.86 -13.77
N ILE A 31 2.59 8.64 -14.80
CA ILE A 31 2.71 7.35 -15.49
C ILE A 31 3.31 6.25 -14.59
N TYR A 32 4.15 6.63 -13.63
CA TYR A 32 4.76 5.72 -12.65
C TYR A 32 3.95 5.65 -11.35
N GLY A 33 2.84 6.39 -11.28
CA GLY A 33 1.99 6.50 -10.10
C GLY A 33 2.62 7.23 -8.92
N ARG A 34 3.83 7.79 -9.06
CA ARG A 34 4.52 8.60 -8.05
C ARG A 34 4.19 10.08 -8.30
N VAL A 35 3.06 10.53 -7.76
CA VAL A 35 2.53 11.89 -8.02
C VAL A 35 2.85 12.83 -6.87
N LEU A 36 2.79 12.32 -5.64
CA LEU A 36 3.04 13.07 -4.43
C LEU A 36 4.53 13.23 -4.22
N THR A 37 4.89 14.45 -3.86
CA THR A 37 6.26 14.91 -3.64
C THR A 37 6.41 15.46 -2.22
N ILE A 38 7.66 15.73 -1.83
CA ILE A 38 7.96 16.46 -0.58
C ILE A 38 7.32 17.85 -0.58
N ALA A 39 7.16 18.49 -1.75
CA ALA A 39 6.51 19.80 -1.84
C ALA A 39 5.03 19.71 -1.44
N ASP A 40 4.35 18.63 -1.80
CA ASP A 40 2.94 18.39 -1.43
C ASP A 40 2.79 18.18 0.08
N LEU A 41 3.70 17.43 0.69
CA LEU A 41 3.79 17.28 2.14
C LEU A 41 3.98 18.63 2.84
N LYS A 42 4.92 19.45 2.34
CA LYS A 42 5.20 20.78 2.89
C LYS A 42 3.98 21.69 2.78
N ALA A 43 3.29 21.68 1.64
CA ALA A 43 2.05 22.43 1.44
C ALA A 43 0.92 22.02 2.42
N LYS A 44 1.03 20.83 3.02
CA LYS A 44 0.11 20.28 4.01
C LYS A 44 0.60 20.41 5.44
N GLY A 45 1.68 21.18 5.66
CA GLY A 45 2.23 21.45 6.99
C GLY A 45 3.25 20.41 7.47
N HIS A 46 3.66 19.47 6.62
CA HIS A 46 4.70 18.49 6.92
C HIS A 46 6.02 18.92 6.29
N ASP A 47 6.83 19.70 7.03
CA ASP A 47 8.14 20.15 6.56
C ASP A 47 9.21 19.08 6.82
N LEU A 48 9.25 18.07 5.95
CA LEU A 48 10.23 16.99 5.99
C LEU A 48 11.35 17.26 4.99
N THR A 49 12.59 17.08 5.42
CA THR A 49 13.73 16.95 4.51
C THR A 49 13.68 15.62 3.75
N PRO A 50 14.38 15.48 2.61
CA PRO A 50 14.47 14.20 1.89
C PRO A 50 14.95 13.04 2.76
N ASP A 51 15.92 13.29 3.65
CA ASP A 51 16.46 12.27 4.55
C ASP A 51 15.43 11.86 5.61
N GLN A 52 14.71 12.83 6.19
CA GLN A 52 13.62 12.54 7.13
C GLN A 52 12.49 11.76 6.47
N LEU A 53 12.16 12.07 5.22
CA LEU A 53 11.19 11.29 4.46
C LEU A 53 11.70 9.86 4.24
N GLN A 54 12.98 9.68 3.88
CA GLN A 54 13.54 8.35 3.70
C GLN A 54 13.49 7.53 5.00
N VAL A 55 13.75 8.15 6.15
CA VAL A 55 13.60 7.51 7.46
C VAL A 55 12.13 7.15 7.73
N ALA A 56 11.19 8.07 7.48
CA ALA A 56 9.76 7.83 7.69
C ALA A 56 9.22 6.68 6.80
N LEU A 57 9.65 6.61 5.54
CA LEU A 57 9.34 5.51 4.64
C LEU A 57 9.92 4.19 5.17
N SER A 58 11.18 4.18 5.60
CA SER A 58 11.81 2.97 6.16
C SER A 58 11.07 2.44 7.38
N ILE A 59 10.66 3.31 8.29
CA ILE A 59 9.90 2.93 9.50
C ILE A 59 8.53 2.38 9.10
N SER A 60 7.81 3.08 8.22
CA SER A 60 6.47 2.66 7.78
C SER A 60 6.52 1.33 7.02
N PHE A 61 7.54 1.11 6.20
CA PHE A 61 7.71 -0.11 5.43
C PHE A 61 8.05 -1.30 6.34
N ALA A 62 8.90 -1.09 7.35
CA ALA A 62 9.16 -2.10 8.37
C ALA A 62 7.87 -2.47 9.12
N ASP A 63 7.08 -1.49 9.53
CA ASP A 63 5.82 -1.74 10.24
C ASP A 63 4.81 -2.53 9.37
N VAL A 64 4.73 -2.23 8.07
CA VAL A 64 3.92 -3.01 7.12
C VAL A 64 4.43 -4.45 7.02
N ALA A 65 5.74 -4.66 6.85
CA ALA A 65 6.34 -5.99 6.75
C ALA A 65 6.15 -6.82 8.02
N ASP A 66 6.31 -6.21 9.20
CA ASP A 66 6.18 -6.89 10.48
C ASP A 66 4.72 -7.24 10.80
N ARG A 67 3.76 -6.35 10.48
CA ARG A 67 2.35 -6.55 10.84
C ARG A 67 1.55 -7.36 9.83
N LEU A 68 1.91 -7.34 8.55
CA LEU A 68 1.20 -8.05 7.47
C LEU A 68 2.01 -9.23 6.90
N GLY A 69 3.28 -9.33 7.25
CA GLY A 69 4.18 -10.38 6.79
C GLY A 69 5.03 -9.96 5.61
N ILE A 70 6.28 -10.44 5.62
CA ILE A 70 7.32 -10.12 4.64
C ILE A 70 6.90 -10.46 3.20
N GLN A 71 6.25 -11.60 2.99
CA GLN A 71 5.83 -12.03 1.65
C GLN A 71 4.80 -11.07 1.05
N PHE A 72 3.81 -10.64 1.86
CA PHE A 72 2.83 -9.66 1.44
C PHE A 72 3.50 -8.34 1.10
N PHE A 73 4.39 -7.85 1.96
CA PHE A 73 5.16 -6.62 1.74
C PHE A 73 5.99 -6.67 0.45
N GLN A 74 6.69 -7.78 0.19
CA GLN A 74 7.52 -7.94 -1.01
C GLN A 74 6.71 -7.86 -2.31
N ALA A 75 5.46 -8.36 -2.30
CA ALA A 75 4.56 -8.32 -3.43
C ALA A 75 3.99 -6.92 -3.73
N LEU A 76 4.10 -5.96 -2.79
CA LEU A 76 3.61 -4.60 -3.01
C LEU A 76 4.50 -3.82 -3.99
N PRO A 77 3.91 -3.09 -4.96
CA PRO A 77 4.67 -2.20 -5.84
C PRO A 77 5.30 -1.05 -5.01
N PRO A 78 6.60 -0.77 -5.17
CA PRO A 78 7.30 0.24 -4.36
C PRO A 78 6.68 1.64 -4.49
N ALA A 79 6.30 2.04 -5.72
CA ALA A 79 5.66 3.33 -5.95
C ALA A 79 4.29 3.44 -5.26
N ALA A 80 3.46 2.40 -5.32
CA ALA A 80 2.17 2.41 -4.65
C ALA A 80 2.34 2.50 -3.13
N LEU A 81 3.30 1.76 -2.58
CA LEU A 81 3.59 1.74 -1.16
C LEU A 81 4.10 3.10 -0.66
N GLU A 82 5.04 3.74 -1.38
CA GLU A 82 5.48 5.11 -1.06
C GLU A 82 4.29 6.07 -1.03
N GLN A 83 3.48 6.09 -2.09
CA GLN A 83 2.41 7.07 -2.24
C GLN A 83 1.29 6.86 -1.22
N PHE A 84 1.04 5.60 -0.86
CA PHE A 84 0.15 5.25 0.24
C PHE A 84 0.70 5.74 1.59
N THR A 85 1.99 5.57 1.86
CA THR A 85 2.63 6.11 3.08
C THR A 85 2.59 7.64 3.10
N LEU A 86 2.85 8.32 1.99
CA LEU A 86 2.78 9.78 1.89
C LEU A 86 1.36 10.30 2.18
N MET A 87 0.34 9.66 1.62
CA MET A 87 -1.05 9.99 1.96
C MET A 87 -1.37 9.73 3.42
N SER A 88 -0.90 8.61 3.98
CA SER A 88 -1.12 8.29 5.39
C SER A 88 -0.47 9.33 6.31
N ILE A 89 0.75 9.79 6.01
CA ILE A 89 1.41 10.89 6.72
C ILE A 89 0.56 12.17 6.67
N MET A 90 0.12 12.56 5.46
CA MET A 90 -0.70 13.74 5.25
C MET A 90 -2.05 13.70 5.97
N ARG A 91 -2.58 12.50 6.22
CA ARG A 91 -3.86 12.28 6.89
C ARG A 91 -3.71 11.89 8.37
N ASN A 92 -2.47 11.81 8.86
CA ASN A 92 -2.13 11.33 10.20
C ASN A 92 -2.73 9.93 10.50
N GLU A 93 -2.62 9.03 9.53
CA GLU A 93 -3.15 7.66 9.60
C GLU A 93 -2.02 6.64 9.76
N ASP A 94 -2.28 5.55 10.51
CA ASP A 94 -1.39 4.39 10.64
C ASP A 94 -1.41 3.56 9.35
N CYS A 95 -0.34 3.63 8.56
CA CYS A 95 -0.19 2.96 7.27
C CYS A 95 -0.44 1.43 7.34
N ALA A 96 0.27 0.72 8.21
CA ALA A 96 0.09 -0.74 8.33
C ALA A 96 -1.24 -1.08 9.01
N GLY A 97 -1.71 -0.23 9.92
CA GLY A 97 -3.01 -0.37 10.57
C GLY A 97 -4.18 -0.25 9.60
N LEU A 98 -4.14 0.69 8.66
CA LEU A 98 -5.14 0.85 7.61
C LEU A 98 -5.23 -0.40 6.73
N LEU A 99 -4.09 -0.90 6.26
CA LEU A 99 -4.06 -2.11 5.42
C LEU A 99 -4.57 -3.34 6.18
N LYS A 100 -4.13 -3.52 7.43
CA LYS A 100 -4.60 -4.60 8.30
C LYS A 100 -6.11 -4.50 8.55
N SER A 101 -6.60 -3.31 8.82
CA SER A 101 -8.02 -3.04 9.06
C SER A 101 -8.86 -3.30 7.81
N LEU A 102 -8.39 -2.88 6.63
CA LEU A 102 -9.05 -3.15 5.34
C LEU A 102 -9.21 -4.65 5.11
N ILE A 103 -8.11 -5.41 5.20
CA ILE A 103 -8.10 -6.86 4.98
C ILE A 103 -9.05 -7.56 5.97
N ASN A 104 -8.90 -7.27 7.26
CA ASN A 104 -9.70 -7.90 8.30
C ASN A 104 -11.20 -7.55 8.17
N SER A 105 -11.52 -6.28 7.95
CA SER A 105 -12.91 -5.82 7.83
C SER A 105 -13.58 -6.44 6.60
N PHE A 106 -12.88 -6.49 5.46
CA PHE A 106 -13.40 -7.15 4.27
C PHE A 106 -13.63 -8.64 4.52
N MET A 107 -12.65 -9.36 5.08
CA MET A 107 -12.80 -10.80 5.34
C MET A 107 -14.00 -11.11 6.24
N VAL A 108 -14.15 -10.38 7.36
CA VAL A 108 -15.24 -10.59 8.33
C VAL A 108 -16.61 -10.28 7.72
N THR A 109 -16.72 -9.18 6.98
CA THR A 109 -18.00 -8.78 6.35
C THR A 109 -18.34 -9.67 5.15
N TYR A 110 -17.34 -10.12 4.39
CA TYR A 110 -17.53 -11.00 3.24
C TYR A 110 -17.96 -12.42 3.65
N MET A 111 -17.39 -12.98 4.72
CA MET A 111 -17.75 -14.32 5.19
C MET A 111 -19.11 -14.38 5.90
N THR A 112 -19.67 -13.23 6.27
CA THR A 112 -20.98 -13.14 6.93
C THR A 112 -22.09 -13.02 5.90
N GLN A 113 -22.98 -14.00 5.82
CA GLN A 113 -24.01 -14.10 4.76
C GLN A 113 -24.84 -12.81 4.60
N ALA A 114 -25.22 -12.16 5.70
CA ALA A 114 -26.03 -10.94 5.67
C ALA A 114 -25.30 -9.73 5.05
N THR A 115 -23.97 -9.70 5.08
CA THR A 115 -23.15 -8.58 4.61
C THR A 115 -22.28 -8.93 3.40
N SER A 116 -22.25 -10.20 2.97
CA SER A 116 -21.34 -10.71 1.96
C SER A 116 -21.45 -9.97 0.62
N ALA A 117 -22.68 -9.79 0.12
CA ALA A 117 -22.95 -9.07 -1.13
C ALA A 117 -22.53 -7.59 -1.04
N ALA A 118 -22.78 -6.93 0.10
CA ALA A 118 -22.38 -5.53 0.30
C ALA A 118 -20.85 -5.39 0.37
N ALA A 119 -20.17 -6.30 1.08
CA ALA A 119 -18.71 -6.33 1.13
C ALA A 119 -18.10 -6.48 -0.27
N PHE A 120 -18.64 -7.39 -1.08
CA PHE A 120 -18.22 -7.55 -2.48
C PHE A 120 -18.47 -6.27 -3.30
N GLY A 121 -19.65 -5.65 -3.17
CA GLY A 121 -19.96 -4.38 -3.85
C GLY A 121 -19.01 -3.24 -3.46
N HIS A 122 -18.53 -3.20 -2.21
CA HIS A 122 -17.48 -2.25 -1.81
C HIS A 122 -16.14 -2.52 -2.47
N LEU A 123 -15.75 -3.80 -2.64
CA LEU A 123 -14.55 -4.16 -3.40
C LEU A 123 -14.68 -3.75 -4.88
N GLU A 124 -15.84 -4.00 -5.50
CA GLU A 124 -16.13 -3.53 -6.86
C GLU A 124 -16.05 -2.00 -6.97
N GLY A 125 -16.53 -1.29 -5.95
CA GLY A 125 -16.40 0.17 -5.85
C GLY A 125 -14.94 0.63 -5.82
N LEU A 126 -14.07 -0.02 -5.04
CA LEU A 126 -12.64 0.26 -5.02
C LEU A 126 -11.98 -0.01 -6.39
N GLU A 127 -12.38 -1.08 -7.07
CA GLU A 127 -11.90 -1.40 -8.42
C GLU A 127 -12.35 -0.38 -9.46
N ALA A 128 -13.58 0.15 -9.34
CA ALA A 128 -14.06 1.24 -10.18
C ALA A 128 -13.22 2.52 -9.97
N LEU A 129 -12.90 2.87 -8.73
CA LEU A 129 -12.00 3.99 -8.42
C LEU A 129 -10.59 3.76 -8.96
N ARG A 130 -10.06 2.53 -8.87
CA ARG A 130 -8.75 2.17 -9.45
C ARG A 130 -8.72 2.41 -10.96
N LYS A 131 -9.80 2.08 -11.68
CA LYS A 131 -9.94 2.36 -13.11
C LYS A 131 -9.96 3.87 -13.39
N GLN A 132 -10.70 4.64 -12.61
CA GLN A 132 -10.73 6.11 -12.75
C GLN A 132 -9.34 6.72 -12.54
N VAL A 133 -8.59 6.24 -11.54
CA VAL A 133 -7.21 6.67 -11.31
C VAL A 133 -6.31 6.35 -12.50
N ALA A 134 -6.39 5.15 -13.08
CA ALA A 134 -5.62 4.78 -14.26
C ALA A 134 -5.92 5.73 -15.44
N VAL A 135 -7.20 6.00 -15.73
CA VAL A 135 -7.60 6.95 -16.78
C VAL A 135 -7.05 8.35 -16.51
N SER A 136 -7.15 8.84 -15.27
CA SER A 136 -6.64 10.17 -14.90
C SER A 136 -5.12 10.32 -15.09
N ARG A 137 -4.38 9.19 -15.08
CA ARG A 137 -2.94 9.12 -15.30
C ARG A 137 -2.55 8.84 -16.75
N GLY A 138 -3.52 8.75 -17.66
CA GLY A 138 -3.29 8.37 -19.06
C GLY A 138 -2.86 6.92 -19.25
N LEU A 139 -3.20 6.04 -18.31
CA LEU A 139 -2.87 4.61 -18.34
C LEU A 139 -4.10 3.78 -18.74
N THR A 140 -3.85 2.66 -19.41
CA THR A 140 -4.90 1.66 -19.68
C THR A 140 -5.33 1.00 -18.37
N PRO A 141 -6.63 1.06 -17.99
CA PRO A 141 -7.10 0.39 -16.79
C PRO A 141 -6.92 -1.13 -16.91
N MET A 142 -6.31 -1.74 -15.89
CA MET A 142 -6.23 -3.20 -15.85
C MET A 142 -7.62 -3.78 -15.52
N PRO A 143 -8.04 -4.87 -16.19
CA PRO A 143 -9.26 -5.56 -15.84
C PRO A 143 -9.16 -6.08 -14.40
N MET A 144 -10.32 -6.24 -13.76
CA MET A 144 -10.42 -6.94 -12.48
C MET A 144 -9.87 -8.36 -12.68
N ALA A 145 -9.09 -8.86 -11.73
CA ALA A 145 -8.73 -10.27 -11.75
C ALA A 145 -10.04 -11.08 -11.70
N PRO A 146 -10.22 -12.11 -12.56
CA PRO A 146 -11.44 -12.88 -12.56
C PRO A 146 -11.63 -13.52 -11.19
N HIS A 147 -12.66 -13.08 -10.47
CA HIS A 147 -13.15 -13.76 -9.28
C HIS A 147 -14.07 -14.87 -9.78
N ALA A 148 -13.68 -16.13 -9.63
CA ALA A 148 -14.51 -17.26 -10.03
C ALA A 148 -15.87 -17.13 -9.34
N GLY A 149 -16.90 -16.77 -10.12
CA GLY A 149 -18.19 -16.34 -9.60
C GLY A 149 -19.05 -15.57 -10.60
N SER A 150 -18.47 -14.93 -11.62
CA SER A 150 -19.23 -14.44 -12.78
C SER A 150 -19.56 -15.58 -13.75
N SER A 151 -20.28 -16.59 -13.26
CA SER A 151 -20.97 -17.60 -14.04
C SER A 151 -22.39 -17.65 -13.50
N THR A 152 -23.39 -17.48 -14.37
CA THR A 152 -24.85 -17.38 -14.10
C THR A 152 -25.28 -16.01 -13.57
N GLN A 153 -26.08 -15.19 -14.27
CA GLN A 153 -27.19 -15.44 -15.20
C GLN A 153 -27.16 -14.51 -16.42
#